data_AF-B0E5D0-F1
#
_entry.id   AF-B0E5D0-F1
#
_cell.length_a   1.000
_cell.length_b   1.000
_cell.length_c   1.000
_cell.angle_alpha   90.00
_cell.angle_beta   90.00
_cell.angle_gamma   90.00
#
_symmetry.space_group_name_H-M   'P 1'
#
loop_
_entity.id
_entity.type
_entity.pdbx_description
1 polymer ?
#
loop_
_entity_poly.entity_id
_entity_poly.type
_entity_poly.pdbx_seq_one_letter_code
_entity_poly.pdbx_strand_id
1 'polypeptide(L)'
;MQTPQYQIVSIDRDYSKGLTPRFFTTRPQQLAGLIENNEFEIIINQINQYFIEAETITWKTIIEESFSCISCGLTNCCFKNQYHRKMIELQKYLIQLNRKFPSLQFIHPINNGFLCFEISIFSLQ
;
A
#
# COMPACT_ATOMS: atom_id res chain seq x y z
N MET A 1 -23.28 6.02 24.80
CA MET A 1 -21.95 5.91 24.16
C MET A 1 -22.13 6.41 22.74
N GLN A 2 -21.68 7.62 22.41
CA GLN A 2 -21.76 8.12 21.03
C GLN A 2 -20.62 7.49 20.25
N THR A 3 -20.93 6.78 19.17
CA THR A 3 -19.93 6.24 18.25
C THR A 3 -19.16 7.43 17.67
N PRO A 4 -17.82 7.47 17.71
CA PRO A 4 -17.07 8.54 17.07
C PRO A 4 -17.42 8.55 15.57
N GLN A 5 -17.88 9.69 15.07
CA GLN A 5 -18.23 9.85 13.67
C GLN A 5 -16.93 9.90 12.85
N TYR A 6 -16.72 8.92 11.98
CA TYR A 6 -15.58 8.87 11.07
C TYR A 6 -16.09 9.01 9.63
N GLN A 7 -15.36 9.76 8.81
CA GLN A 7 -15.64 9.85 7.37
C GLN A 7 -14.59 9.03 6.62
N ILE A 8 -15.00 8.03 5.86
CA ILE A 8 -14.11 7.24 5.01
C ILE A 8 -14.03 7.87 3.63
N VAL A 9 -12.80 8.08 3.15
CA VAL A 9 -12.50 8.46 1.77
C VAL A 9 -11.83 7.28 1.09
N SER A 10 -12.46 6.77 0.05
CA SER A 10 -11.92 5.67 -0.76
C SER A 10 -11.26 6.22 -2.01
N ILE A 11 -10.06 5.75 -2.28
CA ILE A 11 -9.29 6.05 -3.49
C ILE A 11 -9.35 4.82 -4.39
N ASP A 12 -9.83 5.01 -5.60
CA ASP A 12 -10.03 3.91 -6.54
C ASP A 12 -8.71 3.29 -6.97
N ARG A 13 -8.77 1.99 -7.26
CA ARG A 13 -7.66 1.27 -7.88
C ARG A 13 -7.52 1.66 -9.35
N ASP A 14 -6.29 1.90 -9.75
CA ASP A 14 -5.90 2.10 -11.15
C ASP A 14 -5.58 0.75 -11.81
N TYR A 15 -6.44 0.31 -12.74
CA TYR A 15 -6.27 -0.93 -13.50
C TYR A 15 -5.46 -0.77 -14.80
N SER A 16 -4.96 0.43 -15.11
CA SER A 16 -4.29 0.71 -16.39
C SER A 16 -2.96 -0.03 -16.60
N LYS A 17 -2.34 -0.54 -15.53
CA LYS A 17 -1.02 -1.20 -15.55
C LYS A 17 -1.07 -2.71 -15.28
N GLY A 18 -2.24 -3.32 -15.40
CA GLY A 18 -2.42 -4.78 -15.27
C GLY A 18 -2.88 -5.20 -13.86
N LEU A 19 -2.39 -6.35 -13.41
CA LEU A 19 -2.88 -7.01 -12.20
C LEU A 19 -2.24 -6.53 -10.90
N THR A 20 -1.08 -5.84 -10.98
CA THR A 20 -0.42 -5.26 -9.80
C THR A 20 -1.33 -4.23 -9.13
N PRO A 21 -1.52 -4.27 -7.80
CA PRO A 21 -2.28 -3.24 -7.11
C PRO A 21 -1.66 -1.85 -7.29
N ARG A 22 -2.50 -0.89 -7.69
CA ARG A 22 -2.11 0.51 -7.88
C ARG A 22 -3.30 1.40 -7.59
N PHE A 23 -3.07 2.58 -7.04
CA PHE A 23 -4.11 3.56 -6.72
C PHE A 23 -3.88 4.87 -7.46
N PHE A 24 -4.97 5.58 -7.77
CA PHE A 24 -4.90 6.91 -8.38
C PHE A 24 -4.23 7.92 -7.44
N THR A 25 -3.36 8.76 -8.01
CA THR A 25 -2.61 9.80 -7.28
C THR A 25 -3.37 11.11 -7.14
N THR A 26 -4.54 11.24 -7.77
CA THR A 26 -5.39 12.42 -7.67
C THR A 26 -5.97 12.53 -6.27
N ARG A 27 -5.70 13.65 -5.57
CA ARG A 27 -6.20 13.87 -4.21
C ARG A 27 -7.72 14.13 -4.22
N PRO A 28 -8.51 13.37 -3.43
CA PRO A 28 -9.92 13.68 -3.19
C PRO A 28 -10.13 15.04 -2.50
N GLN A 29 -11.24 15.70 -2.82
CA GLN A 29 -11.58 17.02 -2.25
C GLN A 29 -11.77 16.97 -0.72
N GLN A 30 -12.24 15.84 -0.19
CA GLN A 30 -12.47 15.61 1.24
C GLN A 30 -11.18 15.65 2.07
N LEU A 31 -10.02 15.44 1.44
CA LEU A 31 -8.71 15.51 2.09
C LEU A 31 -8.09 16.92 1.99
N ALA A 32 -8.80 17.89 1.43
CA ALA A 32 -8.30 19.26 1.30
C ALA A 32 -8.08 19.91 2.66
N GLY A 33 -6.91 20.51 2.85
CA GLY A 33 -6.52 21.12 4.13
C GLY A 33 -6.03 20.13 5.20
N LEU A 34 -6.18 18.82 4.99
CA LEU A 34 -5.62 17.78 5.87
C LEU A 34 -4.27 17.27 5.36
N ILE A 35 -4.11 17.22 4.04
CA ILE A 35 -2.86 16.86 3.36
C ILE A 35 -2.71 17.66 2.07
N GLU A 36 -1.48 18.12 1.79
CA GLU A 36 -1.19 18.85 0.55
C GLU A 36 -1.27 17.93 -0.68
N ASN A 37 -1.59 18.51 -1.85
CA ASN A 37 -1.65 17.76 -3.13
C ASN A 37 -0.35 16.99 -3.40
N ASN A 38 0.79 17.69 -3.33
CA ASN A 38 2.10 17.13 -3.63
C ASN A 38 2.46 16.02 -2.64
N GLU A 39 2.18 16.23 -1.37
CA GLU A 39 2.46 15.24 -0.33
C GLU A 39 1.59 13.99 -0.47
N PHE A 40 0.31 14.15 -0.79
CA PHE A 40 -0.60 13.04 -1.09
C PHE A 40 -0.09 12.23 -2.29
N GLU A 41 0.29 12.90 -3.37
CA GLU A 41 0.84 12.25 -4.55
C GLU A 41 2.12 11.46 -4.25
N ILE A 42 3.05 12.03 -3.46
CA ILE A 42 4.27 11.34 -3.02
C ILE A 42 3.93 10.09 -2.21
N ILE A 43 2.97 10.18 -1.28
CA ILE A 43 2.54 9.04 -0.47
C ILE A 43 1.94 7.94 -1.32
N ILE A 44 1.00 8.27 -2.21
CA ILE A 44 0.35 7.26 -3.06
C ILE A 44 1.37 6.63 -4.02
N ASN A 45 2.29 7.42 -4.57
CA ASN A 45 3.37 6.88 -5.39
C ASN A 45 4.25 5.92 -4.59
N GLN A 46 4.63 6.26 -3.35
CA GLN A 46 5.41 5.36 -2.48
C GLN A 46 4.64 4.06 -2.17
N ILE A 47 3.34 4.15 -1.90
CA ILE A 47 2.47 2.99 -1.69
C ILE A 47 2.45 2.11 -2.94
N ASN A 48 2.27 2.70 -4.12
CA ASN A 48 2.30 1.99 -5.40
C ASN A 48 3.67 1.32 -5.63
N GLN A 49 4.79 1.95 -5.24
CA GLN A 49 6.11 1.33 -5.33
C GLN A 49 6.24 0.08 -4.47
N TYR A 50 5.66 0.05 -3.26
CA TYR A 50 5.68 -1.18 -2.44
C TYR A 50 5.02 -2.38 -3.15
N PHE A 51 3.94 -2.15 -3.92
CA PHE A 51 3.30 -3.21 -4.69
C PHE A 51 4.13 -3.63 -5.90
N ILE A 52 4.74 -2.67 -6.61
CA ILE A 52 5.64 -2.97 -7.73
C ILE A 52 6.84 -3.80 -7.22
N GLU A 53 7.50 -3.34 -6.16
CA GLU A 53 8.65 -4.04 -5.56
C GLU A 53 8.30 -5.42 -5.00
N ALA A 54 7.05 -5.62 -4.56
CA ALA A 54 6.56 -6.91 -4.10
C ALA A 54 6.43 -7.93 -5.23
N GLU A 55 6.22 -7.49 -6.46
CA GLU A 55 6.06 -8.33 -7.65
C GLU A 55 7.31 -8.45 -8.51
N THR A 56 8.27 -7.51 -8.40
CA THR A 56 9.53 -7.57 -9.15
C THR A 56 10.47 -8.64 -8.61
N ILE A 57 10.77 -9.67 -9.39
CA ILE A 57 11.84 -10.62 -9.09
C ILE A 57 13.19 -9.89 -9.20
N THR A 58 13.92 -9.78 -8.09
CA THR A 58 15.23 -9.11 -8.08
C THR A 58 16.33 -10.13 -8.43
N TRP A 59 17.38 -9.71 -9.15
CA TRP A 59 18.49 -10.57 -9.61
C TRP A 59 19.27 -11.26 -8.47
N LYS A 60 19.15 -10.76 -7.23
CA LYS A 60 19.63 -11.43 -6.02
C LYS A 60 18.98 -12.81 -5.80
N THR A 61 17.69 -12.92 -6.11
CA THR A 61 16.96 -14.20 -6.09
C THR A 61 17.54 -15.16 -7.12
N ILE A 62 17.95 -14.66 -8.30
CA ILE A 62 18.51 -15.45 -9.39
C ILE A 62 19.93 -15.96 -9.08
N ILE A 63 20.77 -15.18 -8.39
CA ILE A 63 22.15 -15.62 -8.07
C ILE A 63 22.16 -16.71 -6.98
N GLU A 64 21.16 -16.75 -6.09
CA GLU A 64 20.93 -17.91 -5.21
C GLU A 64 20.53 -19.19 -6.00
N GLU A 65 20.09 -19.07 -7.26
CA GLU A 65 19.64 -20.18 -8.11
C GLU A 65 20.75 -20.91 -8.87
N SER A 66 22.02 -20.53 -8.73
CA SER A 66 23.13 -21.22 -9.41
C SER A 66 23.41 -22.65 -8.88
N PHE A 67 22.59 -23.16 -7.96
CA PHE A 67 22.69 -24.53 -7.42
C PHE A 67 21.37 -25.34 -7.39
N SER A 68 20.28 -24.89 -8.03
CA SER A 68 18.97 -25.55 -7.84
C SER A 68 18.37 -26.15 -9.11
N CYS A 69 18.60 -27.44 -9.31
CA CYS A 69 17.74 -28.32 -10.13
C CYS A 69 16.39 -28.65 -9.42
N ILE A 70 15.86 -27.77 -8.57
CA ILE A 70 14.64 -27.97 -7.73
C ILE A 70 13.70 -26.75 -7.89
N SER A 71 13.41 -26.30 -9.10
CA SER A 71 12.94 -24.92 -9.36
C SER A 71 11.42 -24.66 -9.39
N CYS A 72 10.54 -25.64 -9.17
CA CYS A 72 9.08 -25.38 -9.19
C CYS A 72 8.49 -25.02 -7.80
N GLY A 73 9.02 -25.61 -6.71
CA GLY A 73 8.51 -25.34 -5.35
C GLY A 73 9.14 -24.13 -4.65
N LEU A 74 10.42 -23.87 -4.95
CA LEU A 74 11.18 -22.80 -4.30
C LEU A 74 10.78 -21.40 -4.80
N THR A 75 10.50 -21.26 -6.10
CA THR A 75 10.06 -19.99 -6.71
C THR A 75 8.77 -19.46 -6.07
N ASN A 76 7.78 -20.31 -5.86
CA ASN A 76 6.53 -19.93 -5.18
C ASN A 76 6.75 -19.57 -3.70
N CYS A 77 7.67 -20.25 -3.02
CA CYS A 77 8.03 -19.95 -1.63
C CYS A 77 8.76 -18.59 -1.52
N CYS A 78 9.68 -18.31 -2.43
CA CYS A 78 10.43 -17.05 -2.47
C CYS A 78 9.54 -15.86 -2.79
N PHE A 79 8.63 -15.98 -3.77
CA PHE A 79 7.63 -14.95 -4.07
C PHE A 79 6.78 -14.62 -2.84
N LYS A 80 6.30 -15.66 -2.14
CA LYS A 80 5.53 -15.51 -0.92
C LYS A 80 6.32 -14.75 0.16
N ASN A 81 7.62 -15.04 0.31
CA ASN A 81 8.47 -14.38 1.31
C ASN A 81 8.76 -12.92 0.94
N GLN A 82 9.07 -12.61 -0.32
CA GLN A 82 9.29 -11.24 -0.78
C GLN A 82 8.03 -10.39 -0.64
N TYR A 83 6.91 -10.90 -1.15
CA TYR A 83 5.62 -10.20 -1.06
C TYR A 83 5.27 -9.93 0.39
N HIS A 84 5.37 -10.94 1.26
CA HIS A 84 5.11 -10.79 2.69
C HIS A 84 6.01 -9.74 3.35
N ARG A 85 7.32 -9.74 3.05
CA ARG A 85 8.27 -8.74 3.57
C ARG A 85 7.88 -7.32 3.15
N LYS A 86 7.53 -7.13 1.87
CA LYS A 86 7.11 -5.84 1.34
C LYS A 86 5.79 -5.35 1.94
N MET A 87 4.85 -6.25 2.21
CA MET A 87 3.61 -5.91 2.92
C MET A 87 3.88 -5.49 4.38
N ILE A 88 4.86 -6.10 5.07
CA ILE A 88 5.28 -5.65 6.40
C ILE A 88 5.90 -4.24 6.33
N GLU A 89 6.72 -3.97 5.31
CA GLU A 89 7.29 -2.62 5.10
C GLU A 89 6.20 -1.58 4.83
N LEU A 90 5.23 -1.89 3.98
CA LEU A 90 4.05 -1.05 3.74
C LEU A 90 3.28 -0.79 5.04
N GLN A 91 2.99 -1.82 5.84
CA GLN A 91 2.31 -1.65 7.12
C GLN A 91 3.07 -0.71 8.07
N LYS A 92 4.39 -0.82 8.14
CA LYS A 92 5.23 0.10 8.94
C LYS A 92 5.15 1.52 8.41
N TYR A 93 5.18 1.70 7.10
CA TYR A 93 5.04 3.01 6.47
C TYR A 93 3.68 3.65 6.78
N LEU A 94 2.57 2.90 6.67
CA LEU A 94 1.23 3.39 7.02
C LEU A 94 1.14 3.80 8.50
N ILE A 95 1.77 3.05 9.41
CA ILE A 95 1.86 3.44 10.83
C ILE A 95 2.62 4.76 11.01
N GLN A 96 3.69 4.99 10.25
CA GLN A 96 4.43 6.26 10.28
C GLN A 96 3.57 7.41 9.76
N LEU A 97 2.81 7.20 8.68
CA LEU A 97 1.87 8.18 8.15
C LEU A 97 0.76 8.51 9.16
N ASN A 98 0.17 7.51 9.82
CA ASN A 98 -0.84 7.71 10.86
C ASN A 98 -0.31 8.52 12.06
N ARG A 99 0.99 8.43 12.36
CA ARG A 99 1.64 9.28 13.36
C ARG A 99 1.89 10.70 12.86
N LYS A 100 2.21 10.86 11.58
CA LYS A 100 2.46 12.16 10.94
C LYS A 100 1.17 12.97 10.78
N PHE A 101 0.07 12.31 10.44
CA PHE A 101 -1.24 12.92 10.23
C PHE A 101 -2.25 12.40 11.27
N PRO A 102 -2.30 12.97 12.47
CA PRO A 102 -3.14 12.45 13.56
C PRO A 102 -4.65 12.54 13.28
N SER A 103 -5.07 13.41 12.34
CA SER A 103 -6.46 13.52 11.88
C SER A 103 -6.85 12.48 10.83
N LEU A 104 -5.88 11.74 10.29
CA LEU A 104 -6.06 10.76 9.24
C LEU A 104 -5.64 9.36 9.71
N GLN A 105 -6.38 8.35 9.28
CA GLN A 105 -5.97 6.96 9.40
C GLN A 105 -5.93 6.32 8.02
N PHE A 106 -4.72 6.10 7.54
CA PHE A 106 -4.44 5.29 6.37
C PHE A 106 -4.65 3.82 6.71
N ILE A 107 -5.61 3.18 6.02
CA ILE A 107 -5.98 1.78 6.24
C ILE A 107 -5.23 0.91 5.24
N HIS A 108 -4.69 -0.23 5.72
CA HIS A 108 -3.99 -1.14 4.85
C HIS A 108 -4.95 -1.74 3.80
N PRO A 109 -4.69 -1.58 2.50
CA PRO A 109 -5.63 -2.01 1.44
C PRO A 109 -5.79 -3.54 1.33
N ILE A 110 -4.98 -4.33 2.04
CA ILE A 110 -5.24 -5.78 2.18
C ILE A 110 -6.62 -6.07 2.79
N ASN A 111 -7.14 -5.17 3.63
CA ASN A 111 -8.41 -5.37 4.34
C ASN A 111 -9.62 -5.39 3.40
N ASN A 112 -9.49 -4.81 2.20
CA ASN A 112 -10.53 -4.81 1.17
C ASN A 112 -10.10 -5.54 -0.12
N GLY A 113 -9.08 -6.41 -0.03
CA GLY A 113 -8.59 -7.16 -1.19
C GLY A 113 -7.90 -6.28 -2.25
N PHE A 114 -7.36 -5.13 -1.85
CA PHE A 114 -6.70 -4.15 -2.71
C PHE A 114 -7.63 -3.53 -3.76
N LEU A 115 -8.93 -3.48 -3.50
CA LEU A 115 -9.92 -2.92 -4.43
C LEU A 115 -9.97 -1.39 -4.37
N CYS A 116 -9.63 -0.82 -3.21
CA CYS A 116 -9.47 0.62 -3.03
C CYS A 116 -8.48 0.90 -1.89
N PHE A 117 -8.02 2.13 -1.79
CA PHE A 117 -7.23 2.59 -0.65
C PHE A 117 -8.06 3.53 0.21
N GLU A 118 -8.29 3.14 1.46
CA GLU A 118 -9.20 3.86 2.36
C GLU A 118 -8.42 4.72 3.35
N ILE A 119 -8.90 5.96 3.52
CA ILE A 119 -8.39 6.90 4.49
C ILE A 119 -9.58 7.35 5.35
N SER A 120 -9.53 7.06 6.64
CA SER A 120 -10.53 7.57 7.59
C SER A 120 -10.10 8.93 8.10
N ILE A 121 -11.04 9.87 8.12
CA ILE A 121 -10.90 11.20 8.71
C ILE A 121 -11.58 11.16 10.07
N PHE A 122 -10.84 11.55 11.11
CA PHE A 122 -11.41 11.75 12.44
C PHE A 122 -11.94 13.19 12.55
N SER A 123 -13.26 13.35 12.72
CA SER A 123 -13.77 14.64 13.18
C SER A 123 -13.48 14.76 14.67
N LEU A 124 -12.60 15.69 15.06
CA LEU A 124 -12.53 16.13 16.44
C LEU A 124 -13.85 16.84 16.75
N GLN A 125 -14.70 16.23 17.57
CA GLN A 125 -15.78 16.93 18.28
C GLN A 125 -15.22 17.56 19.55
#